data_AF-A0A916I2H1-F1
#
_entry.id   AF-A0A916I2H1-F1
#
_cell.length_a   1.000
_cell.length_b   1.000
_cell.length_c   1.000
_cell.angle_alpha   90.00
_cell.angle_beta   90.00
_cell.angle_gamma   90.00
#
_symmetry.space_group_name_H-M   'P 1'
#
loop_
_entity.id
_entity.type
_entity.pdbx_description
1 polymer ?
#
loop_
_entity_poly.entity_id
_entity_poly.type
_entity_poly.pdbx_seq_one_letter_code
_entity_poly.pdbx_strand_id
1 'polypeptide(L)'
;MTGVRPDTKQRRARPIAALVLAVLLLPAPARAAGDTPGSYCPIPAPGEKPDCRAGAEERYPAFYQSLEAGSIDPAAAARIEADLASGGDVERSYEALSSLAYGYYVLARKASASPHADPAVVARLERWNELLARAYHESPPEASLRAAVREAAADIERRAAPVRVACTDANGNASTCTSTQSVLREMDAARDHTGLRGQLGRLMERLLGEDGDS
;
A
#
# COMPACT_ATOMS: atom_id res chain seq x y z
N MET A 1 -42.28 -85.27 3.53
CA MET A 1 -43.25 -84.99 2.45
C MET A 1 -42.97 -83.60 1.91
N THR A 2 -42.53 -83.55 0.64
CA THR A 2 -42.91 -82.57 -0.42
C THR A 2 -43.33 -81.15 0.01
N GLY A 3 -42.80 -80.05 -0.52
CA GLY A 3 -41.89 -79.83 -1.64
C GLY A 3 -41.93 -78.36 -2.15
N VAL A 4 -41.13 -78.12 -3.18
CA VAL A 4 -41.33 -77.17 -4.30
C VAL A 4 -41.00 -75.66 -4.08
N ARG A 5 -39.82 -75.29 -4.61
CA ARG A 5 -39.33 -74.01 -5.22
C ARG A 5 -40.20 -73.56 -6.42
N PRO A 6 -39.96 -72.45 -7.18
CA PRO A 6 -39.05 -71.29 -7.04
C PRO A 6 -39.65 -69.92 -7.50
N ASP A 7 -38.76 -68.92 -7.63
CA ASP A 7 -38.75 -67.82 -8.61
C ASP A 7 -39.72 -66.63 -8.38
N THR A 8 -39.34 -65.37 -8.54
CA THR A 8 -38.39 -64.79 -9.49
C THR A 8 -38.07 -63.33 -9.12
N LYS A 9 -36.99 -62.80 -9.72
CA LYS A 9 -36.73 -61.38 -10.09
C LYS A 9 -35.95 -60.50 -9.10
N GLN A 10 -34.63 -60.68 -9.11
CA GLN A 10 -33.74 -59.89 -9.98
C GLN A 10 -34.20 -58.44 -10.24
N ARG A 11 -33.50 -57.44 -9.71
CA ARG A 11 -32.84 -56.38 -10.52
C ARG A 11 -32.23 -55.24 -9.70
N ARG A 12 -30.99 -54.94 -10.12
CA ARG A 12 -30.36 -53.61 -10.26
C ARG A 12 -29.61 -53.06 -9.05
N ALA A 13 -28.34 -53.49 -8.99
CA ALA A 13 -27.24 -52.55 -8.84
C ALA A 13 -27.32 -51.48 -9.95
N ARG A 14 -27.15 -50.21 -9.58
CA ARG A 14 -26.68 -49.13 -10.45
C ARG A 14 -26.00 -48.03 -9.64
N PRO A 15 -25.08 -47.28 -10.27
CA PRO A 15 -23.83 -46.83 -9.67
C PRO A 15 -23.81 -45.33 -9.37
N ILE A 16 -22.80 -44.95 -8.59
CA ILE A 16 -22.05 -43.69 -8.57
C ILE A 16 -22.57 -42.64 -9.55
N ALA A 17 -23.21 -41.59 -9.02
CA ALA A 17 -23.28 -40.30 -9.66
C ALA A 17 -22.48 -39.33 -8.81
N ALA A 18 -21.22 -39.11 -9.23
CA ALA A 18 -20.37 -38.05 -8.75
C ALA A 18 -21.11 -36.72 -8.98
N LEU A 19 -21.53 -36.07 -7.88
CA LEU A 19 -22.04 -34.71 -7.95
C LEU A 19 -20.83 -33.79 -8.13
N VAL A 20 -20.71 -33.28 -9.35
CA VAL A 20 -19.72 -32.33 -9.81
C VAL A 20 -19.74 -31.10 -8.90
N LEU A 21 -18.72 -30.98 -8.04
CA LEU A 21 -18.39 -29.79 -7.28
C LEU A 21 -17.66 -28.82 -8.22
N ALA A 22 -18.39 -28.18 -9.15
CA ALA A 22 -17.79 -27.25 -10.10
C ALA A 22 -18.70 -26.06 -10.42
N VAL A 23 -19.17 -25.33 -9.41
CA VAL A 23 -19.60 -23.93 -9.56
C VAL A 23 -19.32 -23.23 -8.23
N LEU A 24 -18.13 -22.64 -8.08
CA LEU A 24 -17.83 -21.47 -7.23
C LEU A 24 -16.37 -21.00 -7.40
N LEU A 25 -15.74 -21.31 -8.53
CA LEU A 25 -14.54 -20.60 -9.04
C LEU A 25 -14.99 -19.57 -10.08
N LEU A 26 -16.01 -18.78 -9.75
CA LEU A 26 -16.19 -17.51 -10.43
C LEU A 26 -15.01 -16.64 -9.98
N PRO A 27 -14.13 -16.17 -10.89
CA PRO A 27 -13.22 -15.11 -10.52
C PRO A 27 -14.09 -13.98 -9.98
N ALA A 28 -13.87 -13.61 -8.72
CA ALA A 28 -14.44 -12.37 -8.22
C ALA A 28 -14.11 -11.30 -9.27
N PRO A 29 -15.09 -10.49 -9.74
CA PRO A 29 -14.74 -9.37 -10.57
C PRO A 29 -13.68 -8.61 -9.79
N ALA A 30 -12.49 -8.50 -10.37
CA ALA A 30 -11.48 -7.57 -9.89
C ALA A 30 -12.18 -6.22 -9.88
N ARG A 31 -12.70 -5.83 -8.72
CA ARG A 31 -13.24 -4.49 -8.54
C ARG A 31 -12.08 -3.59 -8.90
N ALA A 32 -12.28 -2.76 -9.93
CA ALA A 32 -11.39 -1.66 -10.22
C ALA A 32 -11.28 -0.87 -8.91
N ALA A 33 -10.15 -1.02 -8.22
CA ALA A 33 -9.80 -0.20 -7.08
C ALA A 33 -9.66 1.22 -7.65
N GLY A 34 -10.64 2.09 -7.38
CA GLY A 34 -10.61 3.46 -7.89
C GLY A 34 -11.96 4.18 -7.97
N ASP A 35 -13.07 3.49 -8.27
CA ASP A 35 -14.32 4.20 -8.62
C ASP A 35 -15.17 4.66 -7.42
N THR A 36 -14.67 4.52 -6.18
CA THR A 36 -15.40 4.97 -4.99
C THR A 36 -14.78 6.28 -4.49
N PRO A 37 -15.55 7.38 -4.36
CA PRO A 37 -15.09 8.58 -3.66
C PRO A 37 -14.51 8.20 -2.30
N GLY A 38 -13.35 8.75 -1.97
CA GLY A 38 -12.62 8.35 -0.76
C GLY A 38 -11.94 6.97 -0.86
N SER A 39 -11.35 6.65 -2.01
CA SER A 39 -10.46 5.49 -2.16
C SER A 39 -9.13 5.89 -2.81
N TYR A 40 -8.09 5.09 -2.57
CA TYR A 40 -6.80 5.29 -3.22
C TYR A 40 -6.93 4.94 -4.71
N CYS A 41 -6.41 5.82 -5.57
CA CYS A 41 -6.34 5.61 -7.01
C CYS A 41 -4.95 5.05 -7.36
N PRO A 42 -4.86 3.80 -7.86
CA PRO A 42 -3.58 3.15 -8.17
C PRO A 42 -2.74 3.89 -9.21
N ILE A 43 -1.42 3.71 -9.14
CA ILE A 43 -0.48 4.16 -10.16
C ILE A 43 -0.83 3.42 -11.47
N PRO A 44 -1.08 4.14 -12.58
CA PRO A 44 -1.52 3.52 -13.81
C PRO A 44 -0.47 2.59 -14.40
N ALA A 45 -0.90 1.62 -15.22
CA ALA A 45 0.04 0.91 -16.07
C ALA A 45 0.64 1.87 -17.12
N PRO A 46 1.82 1.56 -17.70
CA PRO A 46 2.39 2.37 -18.77
C PRO A 46 1.39 2.57 -19.91
N GLY A 47 1.06 3.82 -20.22
CA GLY A 47 0.11 4.19 -21.28
C GLY A 47 -1.35 4.35 -20.82
N GLU A 48 -1.67 4.10 -19.56
CA GLU A 48 -3.02 4.27 -19.01
C GLU A 48 -3.18 5.61 -18.26
N LYS A 49 -4.40 6.14 -18.28
CA LYS A 49 -4.84 7.23 -17.40
C LYS A 49 -6.02 6.69 -16.57
N PRO A 50 -5.91 6.58 -15.24
CA PRO A 50 -6.98 6.00 -14.44
C PRO A 50 -8.09 7.02 -14.20
N ASP A 51 -9.34 6.61 -14.40
CA ASP A 51 -10.53 7.49 -14.30
C ASP A 51 -10.69 8.10 -12.90
N CYS A 52 -10.26 7.37 -11.86
CA CYS A 52 -10.29 7.82 -10.46
C CYS A 52 -9.37 9.00 -10.14
N ARG A 53 -8.52 9.45 -11.07
CA ARG A 53 -7.56 10.54 -10.85
C ARG A 53 -8.13 11.94 -11.09
N ALA A 54 -9.29 12.04 -11.72
CA ALA A 54 -9.87 13.34 -12.11
C ALA A 54 -10.03 14.30 -10.92
N GLY A 55 -10.54 13.82 -9.77
CA GLY A 55 -10.70 14.64 -8.56
C GLY A 55 -9.36 15.15 -8.00
N ALA A 56 -8.33 14.30 -8.01
CA ALA A 56 -6.98 14.68 -7.59
C ALA A 56 -6.35 15.72 -8.54
N GLU A 57 -6.53 15.57 -9.86
CA GLU A 57 -6.07 16.55 -10.86
C GLU A 57 -6.77 17.91 -10.70
N GLU A 58 -8.08 17.91 -10.43
CA GLU A 58 -8.85 19.13 -10.17
C GLU A 58 -8.39 19.83 -8.88
N ARG A 59 -8.07 19.06 -7.83
CA ARG A 59 -7.68 19.61 -6.52
C ARG A 59 -6.24 20.09 -6.46
N TYR A 60 -5.32 19.39 -7.14
CA TYR A 60 -3.89 19.69 -7.12
C TYR A 60 -3.32 20.06 -8.51
N PRO A 61 -3.93 21.01 -9.25
CA PRO A 61 -3.58 21.27 -10.64
C PRO A 61 -2.13 21.74 -10.80
N ALA A 62 -1.64 22.58 -9.89
CA ALA A 62 -0.25 23.05 -9.90
C ALA A 62 0.77 21.91 -9.73
N PHE A 63 0.43 20.90 -8.93
CA PHE A 63 1.30 19.74 -8.73
C PHE A 63 1.40 18.92 -10.01
N TYR A 64 0.26 18.55 -10.61
CA TYR A 64 0.22 17.77 -11.85
C TYR A 64 0.85 18.54 -13.03
N GLN A 65 0.59 19.84 -13.16
CA GLN A 65 1.24 20.68 -14.18
C GLN A 65 2.76 20.70 -14.03
N SER A 66 3.27 20.84 -12.79
CA SER A 66 4.72 20.82 -12.56
C SER A 66 5.34 19.46 -12.89
N LEU A 67 4.66 18.36 -12.51
CA LEU A 67 5.06 16.98 -12.81
C LEU A 67 5.15 16.71 -14.31
N GLU A 68 4.15 17.15 -15.08
CA GLU A 68 4.12 17.01 -16.53
C GLU A 68 5.21 17.84 -17.21
N ALA A 69 5.53 19.01 -16.65
CA ALA A 69 6.68 19.81 -17.06
C ALA A 69 8.04 19.19 -16.67
N GLY A 70 8.04 18.02 -16.02
CA GLY A 70 9.26 17.30 -15.64
C GLY A 70 9.96 17.87 -14.42
N SER A 71 9.29 18.70 -13.61
CA SER A 71 9.78 19.23 -12.35
C SER A 71 8.76 18.96 -11.23
N ILE A 72 9.04 19.34 -9.99
CA ILE A 72 7.97 19.46 -9.01
C ILE A 72 8.11 20.81 -8.34
N ASP A 73 7.04 21.61 -8.39
CA ASP A 73 6.96 22.84 -7.62
C ASP A 73 6.97 22.50 -6.11
N PRO A 74 7.94 23.01 -5.33
CA PRO A 74 7.99 22.77 -3.89
C PRO A 74 6.73 23.19 -3.15
N ALA A 75 6.08 24.28 -3.54
CA ALA A 75 4.86 24.75 -2.88
C ALA A 75 3.67 23.82 -3.17
N ALA A 76 3.51 23.40 -4.42
CA ALA A 76 2.46 22.44 -4.81
C ALA A 76 2.61 21.09 -4.10
N ALA A 77 3.83 20.56 -3.97
CA ALA A 77 4.06 19.32 -3.23
C ALA A 77 3.85 19.47 -1.73
N ALA A 78 4.32 20.57 -1.12
CA ALA A 78 4.12 20.83 0.30
C ALA A 78 2.62 20.86 0.67
N ARG A 79 1.75 21.29 -0.26
CA ARG A 79 0.31 21.24 -0.07
C ARG A 79 -0.23 19.81 0.01
N ILE A 80 0.18 18.92 -0.89
CA ILE A 80 -0.18 17.49 -0.85
C ILE A 80 0.36 16.84 0.44
N GLU A 81 1.60 17.16 0.80
CA GLU A 81 2.24 16.66 2.02
C GLU A 81 1.44 17.07 3.27
N ALA A 82 1.01 18.34 3.34
CA ALA A 82 0.20 18.84 4.44
C ALA A 82 -1.20 18.22 4.49
N ASP A 83 -1.87 18.09 3.32
CA ASP A 83 -3.20 17.49 3.25
C ASP A 83 -3.17 16.01 3.69
N LEU A 84 -2.15 15.24 3.28
CA LEU A 84 -1.96 13.86 3.73
C LEU A 84 -1.61 13.78 5.23
N ALA A 85 -0.76 14.67 5.73
CA ALA A 85 -0.38 14.71 7.14
C ALA A 85 -1.54 15.11 8.07
N SER A 86 -2.50 15.88 7.58
CA SER A 86 -3.62 16.36 8.40
C SER A 86 -4.58 15.25 8.84
N GLY A 87 -4.70 14.16 8.08
CA GLY A 87 -5.48 12.95 8.39
C GLY A 87 -6.98 13.13 8.68
N GLY A 88 -7.50 14.37 8.67
CA GLY A 88 -8.81 14.72 9.22
C GLY A 88 -9.94 14.82 8.19
N ASP A 89 -9.61 15.04 6.92
CA ASP A 89 -10.55 14.98 5.80
C ASP A 89 -10.23 13.74 4.96
N VAL A 90 -11.08 12.73 5.09
CA VAL A 90 -10.89 11.40 4.50
C VAL A 90 -10.76 11.51 2.98
N GLU A 91 -11.66 12.25 2.32
CA GLU A 91 -11.62 12.42 0.86
C GLU A 91 -10.36 13.15 0.41
N ARG A 92 -9.97 14.22 1.09
CA ARG A 92 -8.72 14.94 0.77
C ARG A 92 -7.49 14.07 0.96
N SER A 93 -7.47 13.26 2.01
CA SER A 93 -6.36 12.35 2.32
C SER A 93 -6.16 11.33 1.21
N TYR A 94 -7.25 10.80 0.63
CA TYR A 94 -7.18 9.85 -0.49
C TYR A 94 -6.66 10.46 -1.77
N GLU A 95 -7.09 11.67 -2.12
CA GLU A 95 -6.58 12.35 -3.30
C GLU A 95 -5.13 12.81 -3.12
N ALA A 96 -4.77 13.27 -1.91
CA ALA A 96 -3.38 13.60 -1.57
C ALA A 96 -2.49 12.36 -1.68
N LEU A 97 -2.92 11.22 -1.12
CA LEU A 97 -2.22 9.95 -1.20
C LEU A 97 -2.05 9.49 -2.65
N SER A 98 -3.11 9.56 -3.46
CA SER A 98 -3.08 9.17 -4.88
C SER A 98 -2.14 10.08 -5.69
N SER A 99 -2.17 11.39 -5.42
CA SER A 99 -1.27 12.37 -6.05
C SER A 99 0.18 12.11 -5.67
N LEU A 100 0.46 11.86 -4.38
CA LEU A 100 1.79 11.57 -3.89
C LEU A 100 2.33 10.27 -4.52
N ALA A 101 1.56 9.19 -4.53
CA ALA A 101 1.99 7.91 -5.12
C ALA A 101 2.29 8.05 -6.62
N TYR A 102 1.47 8.80 -7.35
CA TYR A 102 1.73 9.08 -8.77
C TYR A 102 2.98 9.94 -8.97
N GLY A 103 3.13 11.01 -8.18
CA GLY A 103 4.32 11.85 -8.21
C GLY A 103 5.59 11.04 -7.90
N TYR A 104 5.50 10.11 -6.95
CA TYR A 104 6.60 9.22 -6.57
C TYR A 104 7.04 8.39 -7.76
N TYR A 105 6.10 7.72 -8.43
CA TYR A 105 6.34 6.94 -9.63
C TYR A 105 7.05 7.77 -10.72
N VAL A 106 6.58 8.99 -10.99
CA VAL A 106 7.16 9.88 -12.00
C VAL A 106 8.59 10.28 -11.63
N LEU A 107 8.81 10.72 -10.39
CA LEU A 107 10.13 11.13 -9.92
C LEU A 107 11.14 10.00 -9.89
N ALA A 108 10.73 8.84 -9.38
CA ALA A 108 11.59 7.68 -9.26
C ALA A 108 12.09 7.22 -10.64
N ARG A 109 11.20 7.22 -11.64
CA ARG A 109 11.56 6.94 -13.04
C ARG A 109 12.54 7.95 -13.62
N LYS A 110 12.35 9.25 -13.32
CA LYS A 110 13.28 10.31 -13.77
C LYS A 110 14.66 10.13 -13.13
N ALA A 111 14.70 9.91 -11.82
CA ALA A 111 15.93 9.70 -11.06
C ALA A 111 16.68 8.44 -11.50
N SER A 112 15.97 7.33 -11.73
CA SER A 112 16.59 6.06 -12.17
C SER A 112 17.18 6.11 -13.58
N ALA A 113 16.68 7.01 -14.43
CA ALA A 113 17.18 7.18 -15.79
C ALA A 113 18.52 7.93 -15.86
N SER A 114 18.95 8.54 -14.76
CA SER A 114 20.19 9.33 -14.68
C SER A 114 21.27 8.58 -13.89
N PRO A 115 22.53 8.49 -14.36
CA PRO A 115 23.62 7.88 -13.60
C PRO A 115 23.90 8.58 -12.26
N HIS A 116 23.61 9.87 -12.20
CA HIS A 116 23.64 10.70 -10.99
C HIS A 116 22.24 11.26 -10.78
N ALA A 117 21.43 10.57 -10.00
CA ALA A 117 20.11 11.05 -9.61
C ALA A 117 20.24 12.43 -8.95
N ASP A 118 19.34 13.35 -9.32
CA ASP A 118 19.27 14.68 -8.72
C ASP A 118 19.08 14.55 -7.19
N PRO A 119 19.99 15.09 -6.36
CA PRO A 119 19.89 15.02 -4.91
C PRO A 119 18.58 15.60 -4.36
N ALA A 120 18.00 16.61 -5.01
CA ALA A 120 16.72 17.18 -4.58
C ALA A 120 15.55 16.21 -4.81
N VAL A 121 15.62 15.39 -5.86
CA VAL A 121 14.64 14.33 -6.12
C VAL A 121 14.80 13.20 -5.11
N VAL A 122 16.04 12.77 -4.83
CA VAL A 122 16.33 11.73 -3.83
C VAL A 122 15.79 12.13 -2.45
N ALA A 123 16.14 13.34 -1.97
CA ALA A 123 15.69 13.86 -0.69
C ALA A 123 14.16 13.99 -0.59
N ARG A 124 13.49 14.24 -1.73
CA ARG A 124 12.02 14.27 -1.78
C ARG A 124 11.41 12.89 -1.67
N LEU A 125 11.96 11.89 -2.35
CA LEU A 125 11.50 10.50 -2.24
C LEU A 125 11.67 9.99 -0.80
N GLU A 126 12.79 10.31 -0.15
CA GLU A 126 13.01 10.00 1.28
C GLU A 126 11.97 10.66 2.18
N ARG A 127 11.70 11.94 1.99
CA ARG A 127 10.66 12.66 2.74
C ARG A 127 9.27 12.06 2.53
N TRP A 128 8.96 11.62 1.32
CA TRP A 128 7.68 10.97 1.02
C TRP A 128 7.59 9.57 1.63
N ASN A 129 8.70 8.84 1.75
CA ASN A 129 8.72 7.59 2.50
C ASN A 129 8.36 7.84 3.98
N GLU A 130 9.00 8.84 4.60
CA GLU A 130 8.74 9.19 6.01
C GLU A 130 7.27 9.61 6.20
N LEU A 131 6.73 10.41 5.28
CA LEU A 131 5.35 10.86 5.33
C LEU A 131 4.35 9.70 5.21
N LEU A 132 4.59 8.74 4.32
CA LEU A 132 3.75 7.53 4.20
C LEU A 132 3.81 6.67 5.46
N ALA A 133 5.01 6.48 6.02
CA ALA A 133 5.18 5.73 7.26
C ALA A 133 4.46 6.41 8.44
N ARG A 134 4.56 7.73 8.55
CA ARG A 134 3.85 8.54 9.54
C ARG A 134 2.33 8.45 9.37
N ALA A 135 1.82 8.66 8.16
CA ALA A 135 0.39 8.56 7.88
C ALA A 135 -0.16 7.17 8.23
N TYR A 136 0.60 6.11 7.98
CA TYR A 136 0.25 4.75 8.37
C TYR A 136 0.25 4.54 9.90
N HIS A 137 1.20 5.14 10.61
CA HIS A 137 1.33 5.04 12.07
C HIS A 137 0.21 5.79 12.79
N GLU A 138 -0.08 7.01 12.36
CA GLU A 138 -1.05 7.92 12.99
C GLU A 138 -2.50 7.52 12.66
N SER A 139 -2.71 6.79 11.55
CA SER A 139 -4.03 6.25 11.21
C SER A 139 -4.43 5.10 12.16
N PRO A 140 -5.66 5.11 12.70
CA PRO A 140 -6.17 3.99 13.50
C PRO A 140 -6.06 2.65 12.76
N PRO A 141 -5.83 1.51 13.46
CA PRO A 141 -5.67 0.20 12.81
C PRO A 141 -6.82 -0.20 11.89
N GLU A 142 -8.05 0.12 12.29
CA GLU A 142 -9.28 -0.17 11.54
C GLU A 142 -9.64 0.91 10.51
N ALA A 143 -8.84 1.98 10.40
CA ALA A 143 -9.12 3.07 9.47
C ALA A 143 -8.85 2.65 8.02
N SER A 144 -9.81 2.95 7.15
CA SER A 144 -9.69 2.72 5.71
C SER A 144 -8.48 3.45 5.10
N LEU A 145 -8.07 4.58 5.68
CA LEU A 145 -6.88 5.32 5.28
C LEU A 145 -5.59 4.50 5.50
N ARG A 146 -5.47 3.79 6.63
CA ARG A 146 -4.29 2.96 6.92
C ARG A 146 -4.12 1.85 5.89
N ALA A 147 -5.22 1.20 5.50
CA ALA A 147 -5.22 0.18 4.46
C ALA A 147 -4.80 0.77 3.11
N ALA A 148 -5.28 1.95 2.78
CA ALA A 148 -4.96 2.64 1.54
C ALA A 148 -3.51 3.12 1.47
N VAL A 149 -2.94 3.64 2.56
CA VAL A 149 -1.51 4.00 2.63
C VAL A 149 -0.65 2.74 2.39
N ARG A 150 -1.05 1.59 2.93
CA ARG A 150 -0.38 0.31 2.68
C ARG A 150 -0.53 -0.16 1.24
N GLU A 151 -1.69 0.03 0.64
CA GLU A 151 -1.91 -0.28 -0.77
C GLU A 151 -1.04 0.60 -1.67
N ALA A 152 -0.97 1.90 -1.41
CA ALA A 152 -0.12 2.86 -2.12
C ALA A 152 1.36 2.49 -2.02
N ALA A 153 1.84 2.15 -0.83
CA ALA A 153 3.22 1.69 -0.62
C ALA A 153 3.56 0.42 -1.42
N ALA A 154 2.67 -0.58 -1.41
CA ALA A 154 2.85 -1.79 -2.21
C ALA A 154 2.79 -1.51 -3.72
N ASP A 155 2.00 -0.52 -4.13
CA ASP A 155 1.91 -0.13 -5.53
C ASP A 155 3.15 0.64 -6.00
N ILE A 156 3.69 1.52 -5.15
CA ILE A 156 5.01 2.16 -5.34
C ILE A 156 6.08 1.09 -5.47
N GLU A 157 6.12 0.10 -4.59
CA GLU A 157 7.12 -0.97 -4.64
C GLU A 157 7.10 -1.71 -5.98
N ARG A 158 5.90 -2.06 -6.46
CA ARG A 158 5.74 -2.82 -7.71
C ARG A 158 6.01 -2.01 -8.97
N ARG A 159 5.70 -0.70 -8.96
CA ARG A 159 5.61 0.10 -10.20
C ARG A 159 6.67 1.19 -10.31
N ALA A 160 7.16 1.74 -9.20
CA ALA A 160 8.18 2.78 -9.24
C ALA A 160 9.55 2.18 -9.56
N ALA A 161 10.37 2.91 -10.31
CA ALA A 161 11.74 2.51 -10.58
C ALA A 161 12.58 2.61 -9.30
N PRO A 162 13.48 1.66 -9.01
CA PRO A 162 14.29 1.71 -7.80
C PRO A 162 15.32 2.85 -7.87
N VAL A 163 15.32 3.73 -6.88
CA VAL A 163 16.33 4.78 -6.69
C VAL A 163 17.10 4.50 -5.41
N ARG A 164 18.43 4.67 -5.39
CA ARG A 164 19.20 4.52 -4.15
C ARG A 164 18.89 5.66 -3.19
N VAL A 165 18.54 5.32 -1.97
CA VAL A 165 18.24 6.26 -0.86
C VAL A 165 18.97 5.82 0.40
N ALA A 166 19.15 6.76 1.33
CA ALA A 166 19.52 6.43 2.69
C ALA A 166 18.36 5.74 3.40
N CYS A 167 18.65 4.71 4.19
CA CYS A 167 17.64 4.06 5.01
C CYS A 167 18.26 3.40 6.23
N THR A 168 17.40 3.02 7.17
CA THR A 168 17.81 2.33 8.38
C THR A 168 17.65 0.82 8.18
N ASP A 169 18.67 0.04 8.55
CA ASP A 169 18.57 -1.42 8.55
C ASP A 169 17.73 -1.94 9.74
N ALA A 170 17.53 -3.26 9.80
CA ALA A 170 16.76 -3.89 10.88
C ALA A 170 17.37 -3.71 12.27
N ASN A 171 18.63 -3.28 12.37
CA ASN A 171 19.35 -3.06 13.61
C ASN A 171 19.43 -1.58 14.01
N GLY A 172 18.84 -0.67 13.22
CA GLY A 172 18.92 0.77 13.50
C GLY A 172 20.12 1.48 12.86
N ASN A 173 20.93 0.80 12.04
CA ASN A 173 22.11 1.41 11.42
C ASN A 173 21.79 2.07 10.09
N ALA A 174 22.49 3.16 9.78
CA ALA A 174 22.44 3.80 8.47
C ALA A 174 22.98 2.84 7.39
N SER A 175 22.19 2.66 6.34
CA SER A 175 22.45 1.78 5.21
C SER A 175 21.95 2.41 3.91
N THR A 176 22.22 1.77 2.78
CA THR A 176 21.67 2.16 1.47
C THR A 176 20.71 1.08 0.99
N CYS A 177 19.51 1.47 0.61
CA CYS A 177 18.53 0.57 -0.03
C CYS A 177 17.85 1.26 -1.20
N THR A 178 16.90 0.57 -1.85
CA THR A 178 16.07 1.18 -2.88
C THR A 178 14.92 1.95 -2.22
N SER A 179 14.51 3.03 -2.86
CA SER A 179 13.43 3.92 -2.41
C SER A 179 12.13 3.14 -2.16
N THR A 180 11.84 2.18 -3.04
CA THR A 180 10.72 1.23 -2.93
C THR A 180 10.79 0.31 -1.71
N GLN A 181 11.99 -0.18 -1.35
CA GLN A 181 12.19 -1.01 -0.17
C GLN A 181 12.14 -0.20 1.13
N SER A 182 12.66 1.03 1.10
CA SER A 182 12.65 1.93 2.26
C SER A 182 11.22 2.22 2.72
N VAL A 183 10.32 2.49 1.76
CA VAL A 183 8.90 2.76 2.07
C VAL A 183 8.26 1.64 2.90
N LEU A 184 8.46 0.38 2.50
CA LEU A 184 7.86 -0.75 3.21
C LEU A 184 8.53 -1.00 4.56
N ARG A 185 9.86 -0.86 4.64
CA ARG A 185 10.60 -1.02 5.90
C ARG A 185 10.18 0.01 6.94
N GLU A 186 10.01 1.27 6.56
CA GLU A 186 9.58 2.33 7.47
C GLU A 186 8.14 2.07 7.97
N MET A 187 7.26 1.55 7.11
CA MET A 187 5.92 1.14 7.53
C MET A 187 5.92 -0.08 8.46
N ASP A 188 6.78 -1.07 8.20
CA ASP A 188 6.94 -2.24 9.07
C ASP A 188 7.53 -1.84 10.43
N ALA A 189 8.53 -0.95 10.47
CA ALA A 189 9.06 -0.38 11.71
C ALA A 189 7.96 0.38 12.48
N ALA A 190 7.18 1.20 11.81
CA ALA A 190 6.03 1.91 12.40
C ALA A 190 4.97 0.95 12.98
N ARG A 191 4.79 -0.23 12.37
CA ARG A 191 3.92 -1.30 12.89
C ARG A 191 4.48 -1.91 14.16
N ASP A 192 5.76 -2.23 14.21
CA ASP A 192 6.39 -2.87 15.37
C ASP A 192 6.33 -1.98 16.62
N HIS A 193 6.40 -0.66 16.45
CA HIS A 193 6.19 0.31 17.54
C HIS A 193 4.74 0.36 18.06
N THR A 194 3.73 -0.04 17.27
CA THR A 194 2.31 -0.02 17.68
C THR A 194 1.79 -1.37 18.17
N GLY A 195 2.44 -2.48 17.80
CA GLY A 195 2.04 -3.83 18.20
C GLY A 195 2.35 -4.23 19.65
N LEU A 196 1.99 -5.46 20.03
CA LEU A 196 2.27 -6.09 21.34
C LEU A 196 3.75 -5.97 21.75
N ARG A 197 4.68 -6.07 20.78
CA ARG A 197 6.12 -5.84 21.02
C ARG A 197 6.44 -4.39 21.38
N GLY A 198 5.87 -3.41 20.70
CA GLY A 198 6.02 -1.99 21.06
C GLY A 198 5.40 -1.66 22.43
N GLN A 199 4.28 -2.30 22.78
CA GLN A 199 3.69 -2.18 24.12
C GLN A 199 4.58 -2.82 25.20
N LEU A 200 5.14 -4.01 24.94
CA LEU A 200 6.11 -4.65 25.84
C LEU A 200 7.41 -3.84 25.96
N GLY A 201 7.91 -3.28 24.86
CA GLY A 201 9.09 -2.41 24.85
C GLY A 201 8.89 -1.18 25.75
N ARG A 202 7.76 -0.47 25.57
CA ARG A 202 7.41 0.68 26.44
C ARG A 202 7.15 0.30 27.89
N LEU A 203 6.66 -0.91 28.15
CA LEU A 203 6.47 -1.42 29.51
C LEU A 203 7.84 -1.73 30.15
N MET A 204 8.74 -2.38 29.41
CA MET A 204 10.09 -2.72 29.87
C MET A 204 10.94 -1.46 30.09
N GLU A 205 10.85 -0.48 29.21
CA GLU A 205 11.55 0.81 29.34
C GLU A 205 11.05 1.61 30.55
N ARG A 206 9.74 1.56 30.86
CA ARG A 206 9.21 2.11 32.13
C ARG A 206 9.68 1.33 33.36
N LEU A 207 9.68 -0.01 33.30
CA LEU A 207 10.07 -0.85 34.44
C LEU A 207 11.59 -0.84 34.72
N LEU A 208 12.41 -0.53 33.73
CA LEU A 208 13.88 -0.55 33.83
C LEU A 208 14.53 0.84 33.79
N GLY A 209 13.77 1.88 33.41
CA GLY A 209 14.25 3.26 33.27
C GLY A 209 13.94 4.18 34.44
N GLU A 210 13.28 3.70 35.51
CA GLU A 210 12.84 4.53 36.65
C GLU A 210 13.86 4.61 37.81
N ASP A 211 15.09 4.10 37.66
CA ASP A 211 16.12 4.08 38.73
C ASP A 211 17.35 4.99 38.42
N GLY A 212 17.13 6.16 37.80
CA GLY A 212 18.23 6.94 37.20
C GLY A 212 18.38 8.43 37.53
N ASP A 213 17.52 9.06 38.34
CA ASP A 213 17.70 10.45 38.76
C ASP A 213 17.36 10.64 40.25
N SER A 214 18.39 10.51 41.09
CA SER A 214 18.49 11.08 42.45
C SER A 214 19.96 11.21 42.84
#